data_AF-A0A1I5H758-F1
#
_entry.id   AF-A0A1I5H758-F1
#
_cell.length_a   1.000
_cell.length_b   1.000
_cell.length_c   1.000
_cell.angle_alpha   90.00
_cell.angle_beta   90.00
_cell.angle_gamma   90.00
#
_symmetry.space_group_name_H-M   'P 1'
#
loop_
_entity.id
_entity.type
_entity.pdbx_description
1 polymer ?
#
loop_
_entity_poly.entity_id
_entity_poly.type
_entity_poly.pdbx_seq_one_letter_code
_entity_poly.pdbx_strand_id
1 'polypeptide(L)'
;MGSRENMNKMILDNVIRVTQLSSVKVERGTNNAYLPQLKRGNIVSCEFTGLGTEYNDTHFAIVWSAPPNDESIIVIPMTSQPKLESMKTFTIGKIENFVTSRDCLDIKESWVHLGKIREVSRKRISPWFQINTSSGNNIADRQGNNLKVVLSDLQIIRINDGIKLFLLNEGKCLCDYIQEINANWILDYNTVELLHGYRLIYDYSFTVTDDNNAIIKYSCNTIEYNVKAKKIDKDKFDSAQHKSLYTEHIYYKENRYKRRKEIVKALFSNNQDKINNAKALIDNIT
;
A
#
# COMPACT_ATOMS: atom_id res chain seq x y z
N MET A 1 28.56 15.37 -21.43
CA MET A 1 28.03 14.78 -22.68
C MET A 1 27.44 13.39 -22.48
N GLY A 2 28.03 12.48 -21.68
CA GLY A 2 27.52 11.11 -21.51
C GLY A 2 26.14 10.90 -20.86
N SER A 3 25.61 11.84 -20.05
CA SER A 3 24.29 11.64 -19.41
C SER A 3 23.11 11.79 -20.39
N ARG A 4 23.24 12.69 -21.37
CA ARG A 4 22.18 12.98 -22.35
C ARG A 4 22.11 11.89 -23.43
N GLU A 5 23.26 11.36 -23.84
CA GLU A 5 23.34 10.21 -24.75
C GLU A 5 22.75 8.95 -24.12
N ASN A 6 23.03 8.67 -22.84
CA ASN A 6 22.44 7.54 -22.14
C ASN A 6 20.92 7.67 -21.99
N MET A 7 20.43 8.88 -21.69
CA MET A 7 18.99 9.15 -21.62
C MET A 7 18.30 8.95 -22.98
N ASN A 8 18.91 9.43 -24.07
CA ASN A 8 18.39 9.26 -25.42
C ASN A 8 18.34 7.78 -25.85
N LYS A 9 19.37 6.98 -25.51
CA LYS A 9 19.37 5.53 -25.76
C LYS A 9 18.22 4.84 -25.02
N MET A 10 18.04 5.12 -23.74
CA MET A 10 16.95 4.55 -22.94
C MET A 10 15.57 4.89 -23.51
N ILE A 11 15.36 6.15 -23.95
CA ILE A 11 14.11 6.56 -24.59
C ILE A 11 13.89 5.79 -25.90
N LEU A 12 14.93 5.67 -26.73
CA LEU A 12 14.86 4.94 -27.99
C LEU A 12 14.54 3.45 -27.76
N ASP A 13 15.20 2.81 -26.80
CA ASP A 13 14.93 1.41 -26.42
C ASP A 13 13.48 1.23 -25.96
N ASN A 14 12.94 2.18 -25.19
CA ASN A 14 11.54 2.15 -24.77
C ASN A 14 10.58 2.29 -25.96
N VAL A 15 10.86 3.19 -26.90
CA VAL A 15 10.06 3.33 -28.14
C VAL A 15 10.11 2.05 -28.96
N ILE A 16 11.29 1.45 -29.12
CA ILE A 16 11.46 0.17 -29.83
C ILE A 16 10.63 -0.93 -29.16
N ARG A 17 10.74 -1.09 -27.83
CA ARG A 17 9.95 -2.09 -27.08
C ARG A 17 8.44 -1.91 -27.29
N VAL A 18 7.94 -0.67 -27.24
CA VAL A 18 6.52 -0.38 -27.49
C VAL A 18 6.10 -0.76 -28.92
N THR A 19 6.88 -0.35 -29.93
CA THR A 19 6.55 -0.62 -31.34
C THR A 19 6.63 -2.10 -31.72
N GLN A 20 7.60 -2.84 -31.20
CA GLN A 20 7.73 -4.28 -31.45
C GLN A 20 6.54 -5.06 -30.89
N LEU A 21 6.01 -4.69 -29.72
CA LEU A 21 4.85 -5.35 -29.12
C LEU A 21 3.56 -5.15 -29.91
N SER A 22 3.44 -4.08 -30.69
CA SER A 22 2.31 -3.86 -31.60
C SER A 22 2.24 -4.91 -32.71
N SER A 23 3.39 -5.51 -33.08
CA SER A 23 3.50 -6.48 -34.18
C SER A 23 3.22 -7.93 -33.76
N VAL A 24 3.38 -8.25 -32.47
CA VAL A 24 3.07 -9.57 -31.91
C VAL A 24 1.54 -9.74 -31.83
N LYS A 25 0.99 -10.91 -32.11
CA LYS A 25 -0.44 -11.21 -31.85
C LYS A 25 -0.57 -11.93 -30.52
N VAL A 26 -1.57 -11.57 -29.71
CA VAL A 26 -1.86 -12.34 -28.49
C VAL A 26 -2.52 -13.65 -28.87
N GLU A 27 -2.06 -14.72 -28.24
CA GLU A 27 -2.63 -16.03 -28.40
C GLU A 27 -4.08 -16.07 -27.87
N ARG A 28 -4.94 -16.81 -28.56
CA ARG A 28 -6.33 -16.99 -28.16
C ARG A 28 -6.57 -18.46 -27.85
N GLY A 29 -7.25 -18.72 -26.75
CA GLY A 29 -7.67 -20.04 -26.34
C GLY A 29 -9.02 -20.42 -26.96
N THR A 30 -9.68 -21.40 -26.35
CA THR A 30 -11.03 -21.78 -26.70
C THR A 30 -12.01 -20.60 -26.51
N ASN A 31 -13.05 -20.56 -27.33
CA ASN A 31 -14.07 -19.49 -27.35
C ASN A 31 -13.52 -18.08 -27.66
N ASN A 32 -12.41 -17.98 -28.39
CA ASN A 32 -11.81 -16.73 -28.84
C ASN A 32 -11.29 -15.82 -27.70
N ALA A 33 -11.18 -16.36 -26.48
CA ALA A 33 -10.70 -15.63 -25.31
C ALA A 33 -9.18 -15.51 -25.31
N TYR A 34 -8.65 -14.35 -24.92
CA TYR A 34 -7.21 -14.09 -24.89
C TYR A 34 -6.50 -14.85 -23.78
N LEU A 35 -5.31 -15.37 -24.11
CA LEU A 35 -4.40 -15.99 -23.16
C LEU A 35 -3.35 -15.00 -22.65
N PRO A 36 -2.83 -15.21 -21.42
CA PRO A 36 -3.25 -16.22 -20.44
C PRO A 36 -4.61 -15.89 -19.81
N GLN A 37 -5.46 -16.90 -19.53
CA GLN A 37 -6.71 -16.66 -18.78
C GLN A 37 -6.39 -16.17 -17.36
N LEU A 38 -6.88 -14.98 -17.00
CA LEU A 38 -6.57 -14.33 -15.72
C LEU A 38 -7.85 -13.82 -15.07
N LYS A 39 -7.85 -13.81 -13.74
CA LYS A 39 -8.93 -13.27 -12.92
C LYS A 39 -8.38 -12.20 -12.00
N ARG A 40 -9.28 -11.35 -11.52
CA ARG A 40 -8.99 -10.38 -10.48
C ARG A 40 -8.32 -11.07 -9.27
N GLY A 41 -7.26 -10.46 -8.76
CA GLY A 41 -6.46 -10.98 -7.66
C GLY A 41 -5.34 -11.93 -8.07
N ASN A 42 -5.24 -12.36 -9.33
CA ASN A 42 -4.07 -13.11 -9.78
C ASN A 42 -2.81 -12.23 -9.78
N ILE A 43 -1.66 -12.82 -9.45
CA ILE A 43 -0.36 -12.14 -9.55
C ILE A 43 0.31 -12.51 -10.86
N VAL A 44 0.88 -11.51 -11.53
CA VAL A 44 1.64 -11.65 -12.77
C VAL A 44 3.00 -11.00 -12.62
N SER A 45 3.99 -11.54 -13.32
CA SER A 45 5.20 -10.80 -13.68
C SER A 45 4.87 -9.96 -14.92
N CYS A 46 5.09 -8.66 -14.86
CA CYS A 46 4.69 -7.71 -15.91
C CYS A 46 5.90 -6.89 -16.37
N GLU A 47 6.14 -6.88 -17.68
CA GLU A 47 7.15 -6.03 -18.31
C GLU A 47 6.58 -4.62 -18.55
N PHE A 48 6.92 -3.71 -17.65
CA PHE A 48 6.55 -2.30 -17.77
C PHE A 48 7.52 -1.57 -18.70
N THR A 49 6.99 -0.71 -19.55
CA THR A 49 7.79 0.25 -20.31
C THR A 49 7.34 1.65 -19.91
N GLY A 50 8.10 2.26 -19.01
CA GLY A 50 7.78 3.56 -18.44
C GLY A 50 8.82 4.61 -18.83
N LEU A 51 8.39 5.86 -18.89
CA LEU A 51 9.29 7.02 -19.02
C LEU A 51 9.30 7.82 -17.71
N GLY A 52 10.47 8.32 -17.32
CA GLY A 52 10.63 9.11 -16.09
C GLY A 52 10.44 8.29 -14.80
N THR A 53 9.44 8.62 -13.99
CA THR A 53 9.19 8.02 -12.66
C THR A 53 8.25 6.82 -12.67
N GLU A 54 7.77 6.43 -13.86
CA GLU A 54 6.98 5.24 -14.08
C GLU A 54 7.79 3.96 -13.85
N TYR A 55 7.11 2.83 -13.61
CA TYR A 55 7.80 1.55 -13.63
C TYR A 55 8.37 1.28 -15.01
N ASN A 56 9.64 0.89 -15.03
CA ASN A 56 10.35 0.36 -16.16
C ASN A 56 10.86 -1.04 -15.80
N ASP A 57 10.92 -1.91 -16.79
CA ASP A 57 11.32 -3.31 -16.69
C ASP A 57 10.31 -4.19 -15.94
N THR A 58 10.72 -5.41 -15.59
CA THR A 58 9.85 -6.45 -15.05
C THR A 58 9.55 -6.22 -13.58
N HIS A 59 8.28 -6.06 -13.22
CA HIS A 59 7.80 -6.00 -11.83
C HIS A 59 6.59 -6.90 -11.63
N PHE A 60 6.35 -7.32 -10.39
CA PHE A 60 5.11 -8.02 -10.05
C PHE A 60 3.93 -7.05 -10.03
N ALA A 61 2.77 -7.55 -10.45
CA ALA A 61 1.53 -6.79 -10.43
C ALA A 61 0.32 -7.68 -10.12
N ILE A 62 -0.69 -7.08 -9.53
CA ILE A 62 -1.99 -7.70 -9.28
C ILE A 62 -2.88 -7.42 -10.48
N VAL A 63 -3.48 -8.46 -11.05
CA VAL A 63 -4.55 -8.33 -12.03
C VAL A 63 -5.78 -7.77 -11.33
N TRP A 64 -6.27 -6.62 -11.77
CA TRP A 64 -7.47 -6.00 -11.21
C TRP A 64 -8.70 -6.24 -12.08
N SER A 65 -8.54 -6.06 -13.40
CA SER A 65 -9.56 -6.38 -14.39
C SER A 65 -8.91 -7.05 -15.58
N ALA A 66 -9.45 -8.19 -16.02
CA ALA A 66 -8.95 -8.92 -17.16
C ALA A 66 -10.11 -9.54 -17.96
N PRO A 67 -10.88 -8.74 -18.71
CA PRO A 67 -11.94 -9.26 -19.54
C PRO A 67 -11.39 -10.33 -20.51
N PRO A 68 -12.12 -11.44 -20.73
CA PRO A 68 -11.61 -12.55 -21.53
C PRO A 68 -11.41 -12.18 -23.01
N ASN A 69 -12.17 -11.19 -23.50
CA ASN A 69 -12.17 -10.78 -24.90
C ASN A 69 -11.34 -9.51 -25.18
N ASP A 70 -10.63 -9.00 -24.17
CA ASP A 70 -9.77 -7.84 -24.29
C ASP A 70 -8.29 -8.23 -24.22
N GLU A 71 -7.50 -7.68 -25.14
CA GLU A 71 -6.05 -7.85 -25.14
C GLU A 71 -5.40 -7.13 -23.95
N SER A 72 -5.98 -6.00 -23.56
CA SER A 72 -5.52 -5.20 -22.45
C SER A 72 -6.15 -5.65 -21.13
N ILE A 73 -5.40 -5.52 -20.05
CA ILE A 73 -5.85 -5.76 -18.68
C ILE A 73 -5.43 -4.61 -17.78
N ILE A 74 -6.17 -4.39 -16.70
CA ILE A 74 -5.81 -3.40 -15.67
C ILE A 74 -5.00 -4.11 -14.59
N VAL A 75 -3.82 -3.59 -14.28
CA VAL A 75 -2.94 -4.11 -13.24
C VAL A 75 -2.58 -3.06 -12.19
N ILE A 76 -2.34 -3.53 -10.97
CA ILE A 76 -1.85 -2.74 -9.85
C ILE A 76 -0.43 -3.20 -9.52
N PRO A 77 0.60 -2.37 -9.77
CA PRO A 77 1.98 -2.75 -9.47
C PRO A 77 2.20 -2.99 -7.96
N MET A 78 3.14 -3.88 -7.67
CA MET A 78 3.52 -4.22 -6.29
C MET A 78 5.03 -4.36 -6.11
N THR A 79 5.48 -4.33 -4.87
CA THR A 79 6.87 -4.53 -4.48
C THR A 79 6.97 -5.27 -3.15
N SER A 80 8.07 -5.99 -2.94
CA SER A 80 8.43 -6.58 -1.65
C SER A 80 9.28 -5.64 -0.77
N GLN A 81 9.68 -4.48 -1.31
CA GLN A 81 10.43 -3.49 -0.54
C GLN A 81 9.47 -2.72 0.37
N PRO A 82 9.78 -2.56 1.67
CA PRO A 82 9.02 -1.68 2.55
C PRO A 82 8.93 -0.27 1.98
N LYS A 83 7.73 0.32 2.03
CA LYS A 83 7.46 1.69 1.58
C LYS A 83 6.78 2.49 2.68
N LEU A 84 6.94 3.80 2.68
CA LEU A 84 6.17 4.65 3.59
C LEU A 84 4.68 4.48 3.31
N GLU A 85 3.92 4.06 4.32
CA GLU A 85 2.49 3.83 4.16
C GLU A 85 1.72 5.14 3.94
N SER A 86 0.74 5.08 3.04
CA SER A 86 -0.15 6.17 2.67
C SER A 86 -1.39 5.61 1.95
N MET A 87 -2.41 6.43 1.71
CA MET A 87 -3.60 6.01 0.94
C MET A 87 -3.28 5.47 -0.47
N LYS A 88 -2.18 5.93 -1.09
CA LYS A 88 -1.76 5.51 -2.44
C LYS A 88 -0.78 4.34 -2.46
N THR A 89 -0.18 3.99 -1.32
CA THR A 89 0.83 2.94 -1.20
C THR A 89 0.79 2.33 0.19
N PHE A 90 0.42 1.05 0.28
CA PHE A 90 0.23 0.36 1.55
C PHE A 90 0.53 -1.13 1.44
N THR A 91 0.76 -1.76 2.59
CA THR A 91 0.97 -3.20 2.70
C THR A 91 -0.36 -3.94 2.63
N ILE A 92 -0.37 -5.08 1.94
CA ILE A 92 -1.44 -6.08 1.98
C ILE A 92 -0.99 -7.36 2.71
N GLY A 93 0.12 -7.27 3.46
CA GLY A 93 0.72 -8.37 4.18
C GLY A 93 1.41 -9.39 3.26
N LYS A 94 1.64 -10.59 3.78
CA LYS A 94 2.19 -11.72 3.02
C LYS A 94 1.10 -12.35 2.15
N ILE A 95 1.45 -12.70 0.92
CA ILE A 95 0.56 -13.45 0.02
C ILE A 95 0.97 -14.93 0.12
N GLU A 96 0.00 -15.81 0.34
CA GLU A 96 0.25 -17.23 0.53
C GLU A 96 0.95 -17.85 -0.69
N ASN A 97 1.99 -18.64 -0.44
CA ASN A 97 2.81 -19.32 -1.45
C ASN A 97 3.39 -18.39 -2.54
N PHE A 98 3.45 -17.09 -2.28
CA PHE A 98 4.03 -16.10 -3.18
C PHE A 98 5.50 -15.84 -2.83
N VAL A 99 6.37 -16.40 -3.66
CA VAL A 99 7.80 -16.18 -3.57
C VAL A 99 8.24 -15.31 -4.75
N THR A 100 9.00 -14.25 -4.47
CA THR A 100 9.44 -13.27 -5.48
C THR A 100 10.68 -13.70 -6.28
N SER A 101 11.44 -14.69 -5.79
CA SER A 101 12.60 -15.28 -6.50
C SER A 101 12.73 -16.76 -6.19
N ARG A 102 13.03 -17.60 -7.19
CA ARG A 102 13.23 -19.04 -6.97
C ARG A 102 14.47 -19.37 -6.13
N ASP A 103 15.43 -18.45 -6.07
CA ASP A 103 16.67 -18.60 -5.30
C ASP A 103 16.47 -18.29 -3.80
N CYS A 104 15.36 -17.65 -3.44
CA CYS A 104 15.06 -17.23 -2.08
C CYS A 104 13.58 -17.50 -1.80
N LEU A 105 13.31 -18.63 -1.14
CA LEU A 105 11.95 -19.13 -0.87
C LEU A 105 11.23 -18.39 0.27
N ASP A 106 11.72 -17.22 0.67
CA ASP A 106 11.12 -16.41 1.71
C ASP A 106 9.89 -15.65 1.20
N ILE A 107 8.75 -15.88 1.85
CA ILE A 107 7.53 -15.11 1.60
C ILE A 107 7.64 -13.76 2.32
N LYS A 108 7.75 -12.71 1.53
CA LYS A 108 7.88 -11.31 1.97
C LYS A 108 6.52 -10.62 2.00
N GLU A 109 6.43 -9.53 2.77
CA GLU A 109 5.27 -8.65 2.68
C GLU A 109 5.17 -8.01 1.29
N SER A 110 3.95 -7.76 0.86
CA SER A 110 3.64 -7.16 -0.44
C SER A 110 3.04 -5.78 -0.26
N TRP A 111 3.64 -4.80 -0.92
CA TRP A 111 3.23 -3.40 -0.95
C TRP A 111 2.61 -3.09 -2.30
N VAL A 112 1.41 -2.50 -2.31
CA VAL A 112 0.69 -2.13 -3.54
C VAL A 112 0.86 -0.64 -3.84
N HIS A 113 0.84 -0.28 -5.13
CA HIS A 113 0.96 1.11 -5.58
C HIS A 113 -0.25 1.56 -6.39
N LEU A 114 -1.28 2.08 -5.71
CA LEU A 114 -2.51 2.56 -6.36
C LEU A 114 -2.27 3.78 -7.24
N GLY A 115 -1.29 4.63 -6.89
CA GLY A 115 -0.88 5.75 -7.74
C GLY A 115 -0.22 5.35 -9.07
N LYS A 116 -0.04 4.04 -9.31
CA LYS A 116 0.63 3.50 -10.51
C LYS A 116 -0.21 2.44 -11.23
N ILE A 117 -1.50 2.34 -10.90
CA ILE A 117 -2.46 1.50 -11.66
C ILE A 117 -2.39 1.88 -13.12
N ARG A 118 -2.38 0.88 -13.99
CA ARG A 118 -2.32 1.11 -15.43
C ARG A 118 -2.90 -0.07 -16.20
N GLU A 119 -3.25 0.23 -17.44
CA GLU A 119 -3.58 -0.74 -18.45
C GLU A 119 -2.29 -1.30 -19.07
N VAL A 120 -2.24 -2.62 -19.26
CA VAL A 120 -1.12 -3.31 -19.93
C VAL A 120 -1.66 -4.37 -20.89
N SER A 121 -0.99 -4.56 -22.02
CA SER A 121 -1.30 -5.67 -22.93
C SER A 121 -0.92 -7.02 -22.31
N ARG A 122 -1.74 -8.05 -22.54
CA ARG A 122 -1.47 -9.45 -22.18
C ARG A 122 -0.16 -10.00 -22.76
N LYS A 123 0.43 -9.35 -23.75
CA LYS A 123 1.77 -9.69 -24.27
C LYS A 123 2.89 -9.47 -23.27
N ARG A 124 2.67 -8.56 -22.32
CA ARG A 124 3.68 -8.09 -21.36
C ARG A 124 3.62 -8.85 -20.04
N ILE A 125 2.71 -9.82 -19.90
CA ILE A 125 2.45 -10.47 -18.62
C ILE A 125 2.69 -11.98 -18.69
N SER A 126 3.26 -12.49 -17.62
CA SER A 126 3.44 -13.91 -17.37
C SER A 126 2.78 -14.26 -16.03
N PRO A 127 1.83 -15.22 -15.98
CA PRO A 127 1.23 -15.65 -14.72
C PRO A 127 2.31 -16.12 -13.74
N TRP A 128 2.17 -15.72 -12.49
CA TRP A 128 3.03 -16.24 -11.43
C TRP A 128 2.35 -17.39 -10.71
N PHE A 129 3.11 -18.42 -10.36
CA PHE A 129 2.60 -19.67 -9.80
C PHE A 129 3.03 -19.84 -8.35
N GLN A 130 2.17 -20.51 -7.58
CA GLN A 130 2.42 -20.82 -6.18
C GLN A 130 3.60 -21.78 -6.04
N ILE A 131 4.43 -21.55 -5.03
CA ILE A 131 5.61 -22.37 -4.74
C ILE A 131 5.45 -23.00 -3.36
N ASN A 132 5.72 -24.31 -3.26
CA ASN A 132 5.90 -24.97 -1.98
C ASN A 132 7.28 -24.59 -1.43
N THR A 133 7.32 -23.80 -0.36
CA THR A 133 8.57 -23.27 0.20
C THR A 133 9.50 -24.34 0.77
N SER A 134 9.01 -25.54 1.07
CA SER A 134 9.83 -26.65 1.55
C SER A 134 10.55 -27.41 0.44
N SER A 135 9.98 -27.43 -0.78
CA SER A 135 10.54 -28.18 -1.92
C SER A 135 11.04 -27.30 -3.07
N GLY A 136 10.66 -26.03 -3.11
CA GLY A 136 10.96 -25.10 -4.22
C GLY A 136 10.16 -25.38 -5.50
N ASN A 137 9.29 -26.40 -5.48
CA ASN A 137 8.49 -26.80 -6.64
C ASN A 137 7.18 -26.01 -6.72
N ASN A 138 6.65 -25.88 -7.94
CA ASN A 138 5.33 -25.30 -8.15
C ASN A 138 4.26 -26.20 -7.50
N ILE A 139 3.23 -25.59 -6.92
CA ILE A 139 2.05 -26.30 -6.45
C ILE A 139 1.12 -26.52 -7.63
N ALA A 140 0.64 -27.74 -7.82
CA ALA A 140 -0.28 -28.12 -8.90
C ALA A 140 -1.66 -28.54 -8.36
N ASP A 141 -2.69 -28.39 -9.18
CA ASP A 141 -4.02 -28.93 -8.93
C ASP A 141 -4.08 -30.46 -9.13
N ARG A 142 -5.26 -31.06 -8.92
CA ARG A 142 -5.49 -32.50 -9.11
C ARG A 142 -5.32 -32.95 -10.56
N GLN A 143 -5.39 -32.03 -11.53
CA GLN A 143 -5.16 -32.30 -12.95
C GLN A 143 -3.70 -32.07 -13.37
N GLY A 144 -2.82 -31.68 -12.45
CA GLY A 144 -1.41 -31.43 -12.72
C GLY A 144 -1.12 -30.02 -13.25
N ASN A 145 -2.09 -29.10 -13.27
CA ASN A 145 -1.84 -27.72 -13.69
C ASN A 145 -1.29 -26.89 -12.54
N ASN A 146 -0.25 -26.09 -12.79
CA ASN A 146 0.31 -25.20 -11.80
C ASN A 146 -0.73 -24.17 -11.32
N LEU A 147 -0.89 -24.04 -10.01
CA LEU A 147 -1.78 -23.08 -9.37
C LEU A 147 -1.18 -21.68 -9.45
N LYS A 148 -1.96 -20.72 -9.94
CA LYS A 148 -1.58 -19.30 -9.95
C LYS A 148 -1.59 -18.75 -8.54
N VAL A 149 -0.70 -17.82 -8.26
CA VAL A 149 -0.79 -17.01 -7.04
C VAL A 149 -2.03 -16.13 -7.13
N VAL A 150 -2.81 -16.11 -6.06
CA VAL A 150 -4.05 -15.33 -5.95
C VAL A 150 -4.12 -14.66 -4.58
N LEU A 151 -4.62 -13.43 -4.54
CA LEU A 151 -4.90 -12.73 -3.30
C LEU A 151 -6.07 -13.36 -2.54
N SER A 152 -6.03 -13.26 -1.21
CA SER A 152 -7.18 -13.59 -0.37
C SER A 152 -8.27 -12.50 -0.43
N ASP A 153 -9.49 -12.84 -0.02
CA ASP A 153 -10.60 -11.88 -0.01
C ASP A 153 -10.31 -10.65 0.87
N LEU A 154 -9.65 -10.85 2.02
CA LEU A 154 -9.24 -9.75 2.90
C LEU A 154 -8.24 -8.81 2.22
N GLN A 155 -7.33 -9.35 1.40
CA GLN A 155 -6.39 -8.54 0.63
C GLN A 155 -7.10 -7.77 -0.49
N ILE A 156 -8.06 -8.40 -1.17
CA ILE A 156 -8.90 -7.73 -2.18
C ILE A 156 -9.72 -6.61 -1.55
N ILE A 157 -10.32 -6.83 -0.38
CA ILE A 157 -11.04 -5.80 0.39
C ILE A 157 -10.10 -4.65 0.74
N ARG A 158 -8.90 -4.94 1.27
CA ARG A 158 -7.91 -3.90 1.60
C ARG A 158 -7.53 -3.03 0.40
N ILE A 159 -7.40 -3.63 -0.79
CA ILE A 159 -7.12 -2.88 -2.02
C ILE A 159 -8.34 -2.04 -2.45
N ASN A 160 -9.55 -2.61 -2.37
CA ASN A 160 -10.80 -1.87 -2.64
C ASN A 160 -10.94 -0.63 -1.75
N ASP A 161 -10.67 -0.77 -0.45
CA ASP A 161 -10.69 0.33 0.50
C ASP A 161 -9.71 1.43 0.10
N GLY A 162 -8.49 1.03 -0.31
CA GLY A 162 -7.50 1.98 -0.82
C GLY A 162 -7.97 2.70 -2.10
N ILE A 163 -8.63 2.01 -3.02
CA ILE A 163 -9.18 2.62 -4.24
C ILE A 163 -10.28 3.61 -3.91
N LYS A 164 -11.20 3.26 -3.01
CA LYS A 164 -12.24 4.18 -2.52
C LYS A 164 -11.62 5.45 -1.95
N LEU A 165 -10.69 5.30 -1.00
CA LEU A 165 -10.03 6.43 -0.36
C LEU A 165 -9.23 7.30 -1.34
N PHE A 166 -8.41 6.71 -2.20
CA PHE A 166 -7.42 7.44 -2.99
C PHE A 166 -7.92 7.85 -4.38
N LEU A 167 -8.61 6.95 -5.10
CA LEU A 167 -9.00 7.19 -6.50
C LEU A 167 -10.42 7.74 -6.63
N LEU A 168 -11.33 7.29 -5.77
CA LEU A 168 -12.72 7.75 -5.78
C LEU A 168 -12.96 8.90 -4.81
N ASN A 169 -12.02 9.16 -3.90
CA ASN A 169 -12.16 10.13 -2.81
C ASN A 169 -13.44 9.87 -1.98
N GLU A 170 -13.73 8.59 -1.75
CA GLU A 170 -14.88 8.09 -1.01
C GLU A 170 -14.46 7.61 0.39
N GLY A 171 -15.12 8.16 1.41
CA GLY A 171 -14.86 7.84 2.81
C GLY A 171 -13.64 8.55 3.38
N LYS A 172 -13.23 8.12 4.58
CA LYS A 172 -12.09 8.69 5.33
C LYS A 172 -11.29 7.59 5.98
N CYS A 173 -9.98 7.80 6.13
CA CYS A 173 -9.14 6.88 6.88
C CYS A 173 -9.07 7.24 8.38
N LEU A 174 -8.58 6.31 9.20
CA LEU A 174 -8.42 6.54 10.64
C LEU A 174 -7.59 7.80 10.94
N CYS A 175 -6.52 8.00 10.17
CA CYS A 175 -5.66 9.18 10.27
C CYS A 175 -6.45 10.48 10.06
N ASP A 176 -7.40 10.51 9.11
CA ASP A 176 -8.23 11.68 8.82
C ASP A 176 -9.18 11.96 9.98
N TYR A 177 -9.91 10.94 10.45
CA TYR A 177 -10.80 11.08 11.60
C TYR A 177 -10.07 11.62 12.84
N ILE A 178 -8.88 11.09 13.14
CA ILE A 178 -8.11 11.54 14.29
C ILE A 178 -7.63 12.97 14.12
N GLN A 179 -7.23 13.37 12.91
CA GLN A 179 -6.85 14.76 12.64
C GLN A 179 -8.01 15.73 12.80
N GLU A 180 -9.26 15.28 12.66
CA GLU A 180 -10.47 16.09 12.85
C GLU A 180 -10.91 16.20 14.32
N ILE A 181 -10.48 15.27 15.18
CA ILE A 181 -10.69 15.41 16.63
C ILE A 181 -10.07 16.72 17.13
N ASN A 182 -10.73 17.35 18.10
CA ASN A 182 -10.23 18.54 18.79
C ASN A 182 -8.74 18.39 19.16
N ALA A 183 -7.96 19.42 18.87
CA ALA A 183 -6.50 19.39 19.00
C ALA A 183 -5.98 19.20 20.44
N ASN A 184 -6.86 19.17 21.44
CA ASN A 184 -6.52 18.85 22.82
C ASN A 184 -6.47 17.34 23.09
N TRP A 185 -6.70 16.47 22.11
CA TRP A 185 -6.68 15.01 22.30
C TRP A 185 -5.67 14.36 21.36
N ILE A 186 -4.91 13.39 21.85
CA ILE A 186 -3.98 12.60 21.05
C ILE A 186 -4.15 11.11 21.33
N LEU A 187 -3.85 10.27 20.35
CA LEU A 187 -3.92 8.82 20.52
C LEU A 187 -2.98 8.34 21.63
N ASP A 188 -3.48 7.41 22.42
CA ASP A 188 -2.63 6.47 23.14
C ASP A 188 -2.11 5.44 22.13
N TYR A 189 -0.80 5.20 22.12
CA TYR A 189 -0.09 4.58 21.01
C TYR A 189 0.32 3.12 21.27
N ASN A 190 -0.13 2.53 22.37
CA ASN A 190 0.28 1.20 22.84
C ASN A 190 -0.52 0.05 22.22
N THR A 191 -0.81 0.09 20.92
CA THR A 191 -1.77 -0.85 20.34
C THR A 191 -1.50 -1.18 18.85
N VAL A 192 -2.05 -2.30 18.38
CA VAL A 192 -1.92 -2.78 16.99
C VAL A 192 -2.69 -1.91 15.97
N GLU A 193 -3.60 -1.09 16.48
CA GLU A 193 -4.48 -0.16 15.76
C GLU A 193 -3.70 0.94 15.02
N LEU A 194 -2.43 1.17 15.36
CA LEU A 194 -1.54 2.03 14.56
C LEU A 194 -1.36 1.50 13.13
N LEU A 195 -1.54 0.20 12.88
CA LEU A 195 -1.54 -0.39 11.54
C LEU A 195 -2.80 -0.04 10.73
N HIS A 196 -3.79 0.64 11.33
CA HIS A 196 -5.05 1.01 10.69
C HIS A 196 -5.08 2.47 10.22
N GLY A 197 -3.98 3.23 10.41
CA GLY A 197 -3.93 4.66 10.10
C GLY A 197 -4.46 5.02 8.72
N TYR A 198 -4.12 4.24 7.69
CA TYR A 198 -4.55 4.44 6.30
C TYR A 198 -5.59 3.41 5.83
N ARG A 199 -6.39 2.85 6.75
CA ARG A 199 -7.54 1.99 6.42
C ARG A 199 -8.83 2.80 6.33
N LEU A 200 -9.72 2.39 5.43
CA LEU A 200 -11.05 2.97 5.30
C LEU A 200 -11.86 2.60 6.55
N ILE A 201 -12.54 3.61 7.09
CA ILE A 201 -13.35 3.48 8.28
C ILE A 201 -14.83 3.51 7.90
N TYR A 202 -15.57 2.51 8.36
CA TYR A 202 -16.99 2.34 8.04
C TYR A 202 -17.90 2.94 9.11
N ASP A 203 -17.53 2.80 10.37
CA ASP A 203 -18.16 3.45 11.51
C ASP A 203 -17.11 4.09 12.41
N TYR A 204 -17.47 5.19 13.06
CA TYR A 204 -16.59 5.98 13.89
C TYR A 204 -17.36 6.72 14.98
N SER A 205 -16.86 6.62 16.21
CA SER A 205 -17.29 7.48 17.31
C SER A 205 -16.13 7.90 18.20
N PHE A 206 -16.27 9.08 18.79
CA PHE A 206 -15.34 9.63 19.77
C PHE A 206 -16.12 10.01 21.02
N THR A 207 -15.77 9.38 22.15
CA THR A 207 -16.45 9.58 23.42
C THR A 207 -15.44 9.96 24.49
N VAL A 208 -15.61 11.14 25.07
CA VAL A 208 -14.86 11.56 26.27
C VAL A 208 -15.37 10.75 27.45
N THR A 209 -14.48 10.01 28.11
CA THR A 209 -14.85 9.15 29.24
C THR A 209 -14.66 9.84 30.58
N ASP A 210 -13.66 10.72 30.67
CA ASP A 210 -13.39 11.58 31.83
C ASP A 210 -12.60 12.82 31.40
N ASP A 211 -12.15 13.64 32.35
CA ASP A 211 -11.45 14.90 32.07
C ASP A 211 -10.16 14.75 31.27
N ASN A 212 -9.53 13.56 31.29
CA ASN A 212 -8.22 13.30 30.70
C ASN A 212 -8.21 12.16 29.67
N ASN A 213 -9.26 11.34 29.61
CA ASN A 213 -9.35 10.18 28.74
C ASN A 213 -10.57 10.25 27.79
N ALA A 214 -10.37 9.71 26.60
CA ALA A 214 -11.41 9.48 25.62
C ALA A 214 -11.20 8.13 24.93
N ILE A 215 -12.25 7.60 24.33
CA ILE A 215 -12.23 6.39 23.52
C ILE A 215 -12.65 6.73 22.10
N ILE A 216 -11.86 6.28 21.13
CA ILE A 216 -12.20 6.27 19.72
C ILE A 216 -12.63 4.84 19.38
N LYS A 217 -13.90 4.65 19.05
CA LYS A 217 -14.39 3.38 18.50
C LYS A 217 -14.49 3.51 16.99
N TYR A 218 -14.07 2.49 16.26
CA TYR A 218 -14.17 2.49 14.82
C TYR A 218 -14.25 1.08 14.24
N SER A 219 -14.74 0.94 13.02
CA SER A 219 -14.73 -0.33 12.30
C SER A 219 -13.91 -0.25 11.02
N CYS A 220 -13.03 -1.24 10.86
CA CYS A 220 -12.36 -1.54 9.60
C CYS A 220 -12.96 -2.85 9.09
N ASN A 221 -13.62 -2.82 7.94
CA ASN A 221 -14.45 -3.93 7.47
C ASN A 221 -15.56 -4.25 8.49
N THR A 222 -15.73 -5.53 8.83
CA THR A 222 -16.72 -6.03 9.80
C THR A 222 -16.15 -6.16 11.22
N ILE A 223 -14.94 -5.66 11.48
CA ILE A 223 -14.28 -5.79 12.78
C ILE A 223 -14.25 -4.42 13.45
N GLU A 224 -14.74 -4.37 14.68
CA GLU A 224 -14.70 -3.19 15.53
C GLU A 224 -13.41 -3.16 16.37
N TYR A 225 -12.89 -1.94 16.53
CA TYR A 225 -11.67 -1.64 17.28
C TYR A 225 -11.92 -0.44 18.19
N ASN A 226 -11.17 -0.40 19.29
CA ASN A 226 -11.22 0.71 20.23
C ASN A 226 -9.80 1.15 20.54
N VAL A 227 -9.51 2.43 20.37
CA VAL A 227 -8.23 3.02 20.76
C VAL A 227 -8.48 4.16 21.75
N LYS A 228 -7.63 4.22 22.79
CA LYS A 228 -7.71 5.30 23.78
C LYS A 228 -7.10 6.57 23.22
N ALA A 229 -7.59 7.70 23.68
CA ALA A 229 -6.99 9.00 23.47
C ALA A 229 -6.81 9.69 24.82
N LYS A 230 -5.70 10.39 24.97
CA LYS A 230 -5.36 11.19 26.14
C LYS A 230 -5.46 12.67 25.82
N LYS A 231 -5.84 13.45 26.83
CA LYS A 231 -5.84 14.90 26.73
C LYS A 231 -4.41 15.41 26.76
N ILE A 232 -4.12 16.36 25.87
CA ILE A 232 -2.83 17.04 25.79
C ILE A 232 -2.80 18.14 26.87
N ASP A 233 -1.74 18.14 27.67
CA ASP A 233 -1.34 19.25 28.51
C ASP A 233 -0.90 20.42 27.62
N LYS A 234 -1.71 21.48 27.59
CA LYS A 234 -1.51 22.63 26.71
C LYS A 234 -0.26 23.42 27.07
N ASP A 235 0.04 23.53 28.36
CA ASP A 235 1.16 24.35 28.84
C ASP A 235 2.47 23.67 28.47
N LYS A 236 2.53 22.34 28.61
CA LYS A 236 3.63 21.55 28.05
C LYS A 236 3.66 21.67 26.54
N PHE A 237 2.58 21.36 25.83
CA PHE A 237 2.60 21.28 24.38
C PHE A 237 3.01 22.58 23.69
N ASP A 238 2.62 23.75 24.22
CA ASP A 238 2.96 25.05 23.64
C ASP A 238 4.26 25.65 24.17
N SER A 239 4.94 25.01 25.13
CA SER A 239 6.16 25.57 25.69
C SER A 239 7.29 25.64 24.66
N ALA A 240 8.09 26.71 24.72
CA ALA A 240 9.26 26.88 23.85
C ALA A 240 10.32 25.79 24.08
N GLN A 241 10.38 25.22 25.29
CA GLN A 241 11.26 24.11 25.65
C GLN A 241 10.91 22.83 24.89
N HIS A 242 9.65 22.64 24.48
CA HIS A 242 9.27 21.47 23.68
C HIS A 242 9.78 21.52 22.24
N LYS A 243 10.20 22.69 21.73
CA LYS A 243 10.75 22.79 20.37
C LYS A 243 11.97 21.89 20.18
N SER A 244 12.78 21.68 21.23
CA SER A 244 13.96 20.82 21.18
C SER A 244 13.64 19.32 21.17
N LEU A 245 12.40 18.92 21.48
CA LEU A 245 11.96 17.52 21.40
C LEU A 245 11.57 17.11 19.96
N TYR A 246 11.40 18.06 19.06
CA TYR A 246 11.12 17.79 17.66
C TYR A 246 12.42 17.47 16.94
N THR A 247 12.40 16.41 16.13
CA THR A 247 13.58 15.88 15.44
C THR A 247 13.55 16.20 13.96
N GLU A 248 14.59 15.82 13.22
CA GLU A 248 14.59 15.89 11.76
C GLU A 248 13.47 15.05 11.11
N HIS A 249 12.87 14.12 11.87
CA HIS A 249 11.82 13.23 11.39
C HIS A 249 10.39 13.75 11.64
N ILE A 250 10.19 14.65 12.62
CA ILE A 250 8.91 15.28 12.94
C ILE A 250 9.12 16.78 13.09
N TYR A 251 8.65 17.55 12.10
CA TYR A 251 8.87 18.98 12.07
C TYR A 251 8.01 19.75 13.06
N TYR A 252 8.64 20.66 13.80
CA TYR A 252 7.91 21.66 14.57
C TYR A 252 7.12 22.58 13.63
N LYS A 253 5.88 22.88 14.00
CA LYS A 253 5.02 23.88 13.35
C LYS A 253 4.54 24.86 14.41
N GLU A 254 4.37 26.14 14.09
CA GLU A 254 3.91 27.09 15.13
C GLU A 254 2.46 26.81 15.53
N ASN A 255 1.62 26.58 14.52
CA ASN A 255 0.22 26.26 14.73
C ASN A 255 0.03 24.89 15.42
N ARG A 256 -0.65 24.89 16.57
CA ARG A 256 -0.92 23.70 17.40
C ARG A 256 -1.57 22.55 16.62
N TYR A 257 -2.57 22.86 15.80
CA TYR A 257 -3.26 21.87 14.98
C TYR A 257 -2.30 21.22 13.96
N LYS A 258 -1.46 22.03 13.31
CA LYS A 258 -0.43 21.53 12.38
C LYS A 258 0.62 20.67 13.10
N ARG A 259 1.05 21.02 14.31
CA ARG A 259 1.97 20.18 15.11
C ARG A 259 1.39 18.81 15.42
N ARG A 260 0.18 18.80 15.98
CA ARG A 260 -0.53 17.57 16.31
C ARG A 260 -0.69 16.67 15.08
N LYS A 261 -1.03 17.26 13.93
CA LYS A 261 -1.14 16.53 12.66
C LYS A 261 0.16 15.81 12.28
N GLU A 262 1.32 16.44 12.47
CA GLU A 262 2.61 15.79 12.18
C GLU A 262 2.93 14.66 13.16
N ILE A 263 2.60 14.81 14.45
CA ILE A 263 2.75 13.72 15.44
C ILE A 263 1.84 12.54 15.08
N VAL A 264 0.57 12.79 14.76
CA VAL A 264 -0.40 11.75 14.38
C VAL A 264 0.06 11.00 13.11
N LYS A 265 0.53 11.72 12.08
CA LYS A 265 1.10 11.08 10.89
C LYS A 265 2.33 10.22 11.19
N ALA A 266 3.16 10.66 12.13
CA ALA A 266 4.35 9.93 12.54
C ALA A 266 4.01 8.64 13.31
N LEU A 267 2.99 8.67 14.17
CA LEU A 267 2.45 7.47 14.82
C LEU A 267 1.97 6.40 13.83
N PHE A 268 1.34 6.83 12.74
CA PHE A 268 0.86 5.95 11.67
C PHE A 268 1.91 5.65 10.60
N SER A 269 3.16 6.04 10.82
CA SER A 269 4.26 5.68 9.94
C SER A 269 4.67 4.23 10.20
N ASN A 270 5.18 3.54 9.20
CA ASN A 270 5.90 2.28 9.37
C ASN A 270 7.42 2.47 9.53
N ASN A 271 7.88 3.71 9.69
CA ASN A 271 9.26 4.01 10.07
C ASN A 271 9.35 4.03 11.61
N GLN A 272 10.14 3.11 12.16
CA GLN A 272 10.21 2.92 13.61
C GLN A 272 10.77 4.15 14.35
N ASP A 273 11.71 4.89 13.75
CA ASP A 273 12.27 6.11 14.35
C ASP A 273 11.23 7.22 14.44
N LYS A 274 10.39 7.38 13.40
CA LYS A 274 9.24 8.30 13.43
C LYS A 274 8.24 7.92 14.50
N ILE A 275 7.91 6.64 14.60
CA ILE A 275 7.00 6.15 15.65
C ILE A 275 7.59 6.45 17.03
N ASN A 276 8.85 6.07 17.28
CA ASN A 276 9.50 6.26 18.58
C ASN A 276 9.58 7.74 18.98
N ASN A 277 9.92 8.63 18.04
CA ASN A 277 9.93 10.07 18.29
C ASN A 277 8.52 10.61 18.61
N ALA A 278 7.49 10.13 17.91
CA ALA A 278 6.11 10.53 18.18
C ALA A 278 5.65 10.08 19.57
N LYS A 279 6.00 8.86 19.97
CA LYS A 279 5.71 8.32 21.31
C LYS A 279 6.37 9.15 22.40
N ALA A 280 7.67 9.45 22.26
CA ALA A 280 8.39 10.29 23.21
C ALA A 280 7.77 11.70 23.31
N LEU A 281 7.35 12.30 22.19
CA LEU A 281 6.63 13.58 22.21
C LEU A 281 5.31 13.47 22.98
N ILE A 282 4.54 12.40 22.78
CA ILE A 282 3.25 12.19 23.45
C ILE A 282 3.43 12.05 24.97
N ASP A 283 4.45 11.30 25.42
CA ASP A 283 4.74 11.13 26.84
C ASP A 283 5.09 12.43 27.56
N ASN A 284 5.69 13.38 26.84
CA ASN A 284 6.03 14.68 27.40
C ASN A 284 4.86 15.66 27.43
N ILE A 285 3.80 15.43 26.65
CA ILE A 285 2.69 16.38 26.47
C ILE A 285 1.34 15.86 26.96
N THR A 286 1.28 14.67 27.52
CA THR A 286 0.07 14.07 28.12
C THR A 286 0.23 13.85 29.61
#